data_AF-Q59JI9-F1
#
_entry.id   AF-Q59JI9-F1
#
_cell.length_a   1.000
_cell.length_b   1.000
_cell.length_c   1.000
_cell.angle_alpha   90.00
_cell.angle_beta   90.00
_cell.angle_gamma   90.00
#
_symmetry.space_group_name_H-M   'P 1'
#
loop_
_entity.id
_entity.type
_entity.pdbx_description
1 polymer ?
#
loop_
_entity_poly.entity_id
_entity_poly.type
_entity_poly.pdbx_seq_one_letter_code
_entity_poly.pdbx_strand_id
1 'polypeptide(L)'
;VGTGYGRVRLPFPKEHIRSEILCHGLGAHMMYPGTRTVLDIGGQDTKGIQVDAAGIVENFQMNDRCAAGCGRYLGYIADEMNMGLHELGPLAMASTKQVRINSTCTVFAGAELRDRLALGEKREDILAGLHRAIILRAMSILSRAGGVKDQFTFTGGVAQ
;
A
#
# COMPACT_ATOMS: atom_id res chain seq x y z
N VAL A 1 22.72 8.64 4.03
CA VAL A 1 21.90 7.71 4.86
C VAL A 1 21.59 6.50 4.00
N GLY A 2 21.66 5.29 4.55
CA GLY A 2 21.26 4.05 3.87
C GLY A 2 20.01 3.45 4.52
N THR A 3 18.99 3.12 3.74
CA THR A 3 17.71 2.60 4.26
C THR A 3 17.09 1.53 3.36
N GLY A 4 15.89 1.06 3.70
CA GLY A 4 15.17 -0.01 3.00
C GLY A 4 15.54 -1.42 3.47
N TYR A 5 14.90 -2.40 2.84
CA TYR A 5 15.09 -3.83 3.13
C TYR A 5 16.55 -4.28 2.99
N GLY A 6 17.23 -3.83 1.93
CA GLY A 6 18.63 -4.15 1.63
C GLY A 6 19.67 -3.33 2.40
N ARG A 7 19.27 -2.46 3.34
CA ARG A 7 20.16 -1.44 3.93
C ARG A 7 21.47 -1.97 4.50
N VAL A 8 21.47 -3.18 5.05
CA VAL A 8 22.66 -3.81 5.65
C VAL A 8 23.74 -4.19 4.63
N ARG A 9 23.40 -4.21 3.34
CA ARG A 9 24.33 -4.48 2.23
C ARG A 9 24.80 -3.21 1.53
N LEU A 10 24.28 -2.05 1.91
CA LEU A 10 24.67 -0.78 1.28
C LEU A 10 26.07 -0.37 1.76
N PRO A 11 26.88 0.29 0.91
CA PRO A 11 28.22 0.74 1.25
C PRO A 11 28.22 2.03 2.09
N PHE A 12 27.37 2.11 3.12
CA PHE A 12 27.33 3.21 4.07
C PHE A 12 27.94 2.78 5.42
N PRO A 13 28.57 3.72 6.16
CA PRO A 13 28.96 3.47 7.54
C PRO A 13 27.77 3.02 8.40
N LYS A 14 28.03 2.16 9.40
CA LYS A 14 26.98 1.55 10.23
C LYS A 14 26.12 2.61 10.93
N GLU A 15 26.74 3.70 11.35
CA GLU A 15 26.12 4.88 11.96
C GLU A 15 25.23 5.66 11.00
N HIS A 16 25.26 5.39 9.70
CA HIS A 16 24.39 6.01 8.68
C HIS A 16 23.30 5.06 8.16
N ILE A 17 23.25 3.82 8.64
CA ILE A 17 22.17 2.87 8.36
C ILE A 17 20.96 3.20 9.25
N ARG A 18 19.80 3.40 8.64
CA ARG A 18 18.55 3.75 9.34
C ARG A 18 17.40 2.86 8.87
N SER A 19 16.49 2.56 9.79
CA SER A 19 15.24 1.87 9.47
C SER A 19 14.41 2.70 8.49
N GLU A 20 13.81 2.05 7.49
CA GLU A 20 12.92 2.71 6.54
C GLU A 20 11.68 3.31 7.20
N ILE A 21 11.22 2.73 8.31
CA ILE A 21 10.11 3.25 9.11
C ILE A 21 10.46 4.66 9.64
N LEU A 22 11.68 4.83 10.16
CA LEU A 22 12.15 6.13 10.65
C LEU A 22 12.35 7.11 9.50
N CYS A 23 12.91 6.65 8.38
CA CYS A 23 13.12 7.50 7.21
C CYS A 23 11.80 7.97 6.56
N HIS A 24 10.81 7.09 6.44
CA HIS A 24 9.49 7.45 5.91
C HIS A 24 8.72 8.36 6.87
N GLY A 25 8.72 8.06 8.17
CA GLY A 25 8.06 8.91 9.17
C GLY A 25 8.62 10.33 9.17
N LEU A 26 9.95 10.45 9.28
CA LEU A 26 10.61 11.75 9.26
C LEU A 26 10.48 12.45 7.91
N GLY A 27 10.68 11.73 6.80
CA GLY A 27 10.58 12.29 5.45
C GLY A 27 9.19 12.83 5.14
N ALA A 28 8.13 12.11 5.56
CA ALA A 28 6.76 12.58 5.42
C ALA A 28 6.52 13.86 6.24
N HIS A 29 6.99 13.91 7.49
CA HIS A 29 6.89 15.10 8.34
C HIS A 29 7.69 16.30 7.78
N MET A 30 8.88 16.07 7.23
CA MET A 30 9.70 17.13 6.63
C MET A 30 9.04 17.74 5.38
N MET A 31 8.36 16.91 4.57
CA MET A 31 7.61 17.37 3.40
C MET A 31 6.27 18.02 3.79
N TYR A 32 5.62 17.47 4.82
CA TYR A 32 4.31 17.88 5.31
C TYR A 32 4.34 17.96 6.86
N PRO A 33 4.67 19.12 7.45
CA PRO A 33 4.86 19.25 8.91
C PRO A 33 3.65 18.88 9.78
N GLY A 34 2.46 18.86 9.18
CA GLY A 34 1.22 18.43 9.84
C GLY A 34 1.02 16.93 9.94
N THR A 35 1.83 16.11 9.25
CA THR A 35 1.68 14.65 9.23
C THR A 35 1.76 14.07 10.63
N ARG A 36 0.79 13.23 10.98
CA ARG A 36 0.78 12.40 12.20
C ARG A 36 0.61 10.93 11.90
N THR A 37 0.05 10.60 10.74
CA THR A 37 -0.10 9.21 10.29
C THR A 37 0.47 9.07 8.89
N VAL A 38 1.35 8.09 8.70
CA VAL A 38 1.86 7.69 7.39
C VAL A 38 1.36 6.29 7.05
N LEU A 39 0.77 6.13 5.88
CA LEU A 39 0.61 4.83 5.23
C LEU A 39 1.72 4.71 4.20
N ASP A 40 2.50 3.63 4.25
CA ASP A 40 3.49 3.29 3.24
C ASP A 40 3.09 1.96 2.62
N ILE A 41 2.74 1.95 1.33
CA ILE A 41 2.48 0.70 0.59
C ILE A 41 3.58 0.53 -0.45
N GLY A 42 4.52 -0.36 -0.14
CA GLY A 42 5.59 -0.77 -1.02
C GLY A 42 5.19 -1.91 -1.96
N GLY A 43 6.19 -2.48 -2.63
CA GLY A 43 5.99 -3.63 -3.51
C GLY A 43 5.77 -4.95 -2.77
N GLN A 44 6.22 -5.06 -1.52
CA GLN A 44 6.21 -6.32 -0.76
C GLN A 44 5.52 -6.21 0.59
N ASP A 45 5.46 -5.02 1.17
CA ASP A 45 4.90 -4.81 2.50
C ASP A 45 4.00 -3.57 2.54
N THR A 46 3.33 -3.41 3.68
CA THR A 46 2.52 -2.24 4.01
C THR A 46 2.78 -1.84 5.44
N LYS A 47 2.94 -0.54 5.68
CA LYS A 47 3.26 0.02 6.99
C LYS A 47 2.28 1.14 7.35
N GLY A 48 1.78 1.11 8.58
CA GLY A 48 1.12 2.25 9.21
C GLY A 48 2.04 2.80 10.28
N ILE A 49 2.40 4.08 10.21
CA ILE A 49 3.41 4.72 11.07
C ILE A 49 2.76 5.94 11.73
N GLN A 50 2.89 6.06 13.04
CA GLN A 50 2.50 7.25 13.80
C GLN A 50 3.74 8.09 14.09
N VAL A 51 3.63 9.39 13.87
CA VAL A 51 4.70 10.35 14.14
C VAL A 51 4.20 11.48 15.03
N ASP A 52 5.06 11.96 15.92
CA ASP A 52 4.78 13.10 16.78
C ASP A 52 4.92 14.44 16.05
N ALA A 53 4.78 15.54 16.79
CA ALA A 53 4.89 16.90 16.26
C ALA A 53 6.31 17.28 15.79
N ALA A 54 7.33 16.50 16.12
CA ALA A 54 8.71 16.68 15.68
C ALA A 54 9.11 15.67 14.58
N GLY A 55 8.17 14.83 14.11
CA GLY A 55 8.42 13.79 13.11
C GLY A 55 9.09 12.53 13.66
N ILE A 56 9.13 12.35 14.99
CA ILE A 56 9.65 11.15 15.64
C ILE A 56 8.58 10.06 15.61
N VAL A 57 8.96 8.85 15.21
CA VAL A 57 8.05 7.70 15.17
C VAL A 57 7.69 7.24 16.58
N GLU A 58 6.41 7.29 16.91
CA GLU A 58 5.88 6.85 18.21
C GLU A 58 5.42 5.39 18.19
N ASN A 59 4.83 4.96 17.07
CA ASN A 59 4.32 3.61 16.89
C ASN A 59 4.31 3.22 15.41
N PHE A 60 4.34 1.92 15.12
CA PHE A 60 4.12 1.43 13.76
C PHE A 60 3.52 0.03 13.77
N GLN A 61 2.84 -0.32 12.67
CA GLN A 61 2.43 -1.67 12.33
C GLN A 61 2.86 -1.97 10.90
N MET A 62 3.26 -3.21 10.64
CA MET A 62 3.69 -3.65 9.32
C MET A 62 3.08 -5.01 9.01
N ASN A 63 2.77 -5.22 7.73
CA ASN A 63 2.52 -6.54 7.17
C ASN A 63 3.56 -6.82 6.07
N ASP A 64 4.45 -7.77 6.32
CA ASP A 64 5.54 -8.19 5.43
C ASP A 64 5.43 -9.65 4.97
N ARG A 65 4.47 -10.42 5.50
CA ARG A 65 4.33 -11.86 5.22
C ARG A 65 3.36 -12.17 4.09
N CYS A 66 2.52 -11.21 3.71
CA CYS A 66 1.44 -11.45 2.76
C CYS A 66 1.48 -10.43 1.63
N ALA A 67 1.47 -10.92 0.39
CA ALA A 67 1.36 -10.09 -0.81
C ALA A 67 0.00 -9.35 -0.89
N ALA A 68 -1.00 -9.81 -0.15
CA ALA A 68 -2.27 -9.11 -0.05
C ALA A 68 -2.08 -7.75 0.61
N GLY A 69 -2.48 -6.70 -0.10
CA GLY A 69 -2.43 -5.33 0.39
C GLY A 69 -1.20 -4.53 -0.05
N CYS A 70 -0.26 -5.10 -0.82
CA CYS A 70 0.91 -4.40 -1.33
C CYS A 70 1.00 -4.41 -2.86
N GLY A 71 2.00 -3.73 -3.44
CA GLY A 71 2.14 -3.56 -4.88
C GLY A 71 2.24 -4.88 -5.67
N ARG A 72 2.75 -5.96 -5.07
CA ARG A 72 2.77 -7.29 -5.69
C ARG A 72 1.36 -7.82 -6.00
N TYR A 73 0.35 -7.47 -5.20
CA TYR A 73 -1.04 -7.77 -5.54
C TYR A 73 -1.45 -7.07 -6.83
N LEU A 74 -1.17 -5.76 -6.95
CA LEU A 74 -1.54 -4.98 -8.13
C LEU A 74 -0.80 -5.47 -9.38
N GLY A 75 0.48 -5.82 -9.26
CA GLY A 75 1.24 -6.45 -10.36
C GLY A 75 0.58 -7.73 -10.86
N TYR A 76 0.17 -8.61 -9.94
CA TYR A 76 -0.54 -9.83 -10.32
C TYR A 76 -1.89 -9.55 -11.00
N ILE A 77 -2.66 -8.59 -10.51
CA ILE A 77 -3.92 -8.18 -11.17
C ILE A 77 -3.68 -7.60 -12.57
N ALA A 78 -2.62 -6.80 -12.73
CA ALA A 78 -2.23 -6.25 -14.03
C ALA A 78 -1.89 -7.36 -15.03
N ASP A 79 -1.12 -8.37 -14.60
CA ASP A 79 -0.78 -9.54 -15.40
C ASP A 79 -2.04 -10.35 -15.80
N GLU A 80 -2.95 -10.62 -14.86
CA GLU A 80 -4.21 -11.31 -15.13
C GLU A 80 -5.13 -10.54 -16.09
N MET A 81 -5.03 -9.21 -16.07
CA MET A 81 -5.73 -8.32 -16.98
C MET A 81 -4.97 -8.06 -18.29
N ASN A 82 -3.75 -8.58 -18.46
CA ASN A 82 -2.87 -8.30 -19.60
C ASN A 82 -2.74 -6.79 -19.88
N MET A 83 -2.39 -6.03 -18.85
CA MET A 83 -2.20 -4.57 -18.91
C MET A 83 -1.00 -4.12 -18.06
N GLY A 84 -0.53 -2.91 -18.31
CA GLY A 84 0.48 -2.27 -17.49
C GLY A 84 -0.07 -1.81 -16.13
N LEU A 85 0.78 -1.85 -15.09
CA LEU A 85 0.42 -1.40 -13.74
C LEU A 85 -0.13 0.05 -13.71
N HIS A 86 0.43 0.92 -14.54
CA HIS A 86 0.03 2.33 -14.65
C HIS A 86 -1.38 2.54 -15.23
N GLU A 87 -1.95 1.52 -15.88
CA GLU A 87 -3.30 1.58 -16.46
C GLU A 87 -4.38 1.27 -15.42
N LEU A 88 -4.01 0.67 -14.28
CA LEU A 88 -4.97 0.23 -13.26
C LEU A 88 -5.71 1.40 -12.62
N GLY A 89 -4.99 2.44 -12.20
CA GLY A 89 -5.57 3.63 -11.56
C GLY A 89 -6.62 4.30 -12.44
N PRO A 90 -6.25 4.75 -13.66
CA PRO A 90 -7.19 5.37 -14.60
C PRO A 90 -8.39 4.49 -14.94
N LEU A 91 -8.20 3.19 -15.15
CA LEU A 91 -9.30 2.27 -15.45
C LEU A 91 -10.26 2.13 -14.27
N ALA A 92 -9.75 1.99 -13.04
CA ALA A 92 -10.59 1.87 -11.85
C ALA A 92 -11.46 3.13 -11.62
N MET A 93 -10.96 4.31 -11.98
CA MET A 93 -11.67 5.58 -11.85
C MET A 93 -12.87 5.71 -12.81
N ALA A 94 -12.91 4.91 -13.88
CA ALA A 94 -14.06 4.84 -14.79
C ALA A 94 -15.22 3.98 -14.26
N SER A 95 -15.04 3.32 -13.11
CA SER A 95 -16.08 2.48 -12.50
C SER A 95 -17.34 3.28 -12.20
N THR A 96 -18.49 2.67 -12.52
CA THR A 96 -19.82 3.23 -12.24
C THR A 96 -20.64 2.33 -11.32
N LYS A 97 -20.15 1.12 -11.05
CA LYS A 97 -20.81 0.13 -10.20
C LYS A 97 -19.81 -0.51 -9.27
N GLN A 98 -20.19 -0.64 -8.00
CA GLN A 98 -19.38 -1.34 -7.03
C GLN A 98 -19.49 -2.85 -7.21
N VAL A 99 -18.40 -3.50 -7.63
CA VAL A 99 -18.23 -4.95 -7.55
C VAL A 99 -17.63 -5.32 -6.20
N ARG A 100 -18.28 -6.26 -5.51
CA ARG A 100 -17.79 -6.77 -4.22
C ARG A 100 -16.81 -7.91 -4.48
N ILE A 101 -15.56 -7.68 -4.11
CA ILE A 101 -14.52 -8.70 -4.02
C ILE A 101 -14.51 -9.25 -2.59
N ASN A 102 -14.70 -10.56 -2.44
CA ASN A 102 -14.72 -11.23 -1.13
C ASN A 102 -13.33 -11.76 -0.76
N SER A 103 -12.52 -12.07 -1.76
CA SER A 103 -11.21 -12.67 -1.59
C SER A 103 -10.16 -11.63 -1.22
N THR A 104 -9.50 -11.84 -0.09
CA THR A 104 -8.40 -10.99 0.34
C THR A 104 -7.02 -11.55 0.01
N CYS A 105 -6.90 -12.86 -0.22
CA CYS A 105 -5.67 -13.48 -0.68
C CYS A 105 -5.44 -13.16 -2.17
N THR A 106 -4.23 -12.74 -2.54
CA THR A 106 -3.87 -12.44 -3.94
C THR A 106 -4.24 -13.57 -4.91
N VAL A 107 -3.99 -14.83 -4.50
CA VAL A 107 -4.30 -16.02 -5.32
C VAL A 107 -5.81 -16.14 -5.58
N PHE A 108 -6.62 -15.99 -4.55
CA PHE A 108 -8.08 -16.09 -4.69
C PHE A 108 -8.68 -14.85 -5.36
N ALA A 109 -8.06 -13.68 -5.22
CA ALA A 109 -8.49 -12.47 -5.91
C ALA A 109 -8.33 -12.60 -7.44
N GLY A 110 -7.28 -13.26 -7.94
CA GLY A 110 -7.15 -13.55 -9.37
C GLY A 110 -8.20 -14.53 -9.88
N ALA A 111 -8.56 -15.54 -9.09
CA ALA A 111 -9.65 -16.44 -9.43
C ALA A 111 -11.00 -15.69 -9.49
N GLU A 112 -11.30 -14.90 -8.45
CA GLU A 112 -12.53 -14.09 -8.40
C GLU A 112 -12.59 -13.07 -9.55
N LEU A 113 -11.45 -12.45 -9.91
CA LEU A 113 -11.34 -11.60 -11.09
C LEU A 113 -11.79 -12.33 -12.36
N ARG A 114 -11.24 -13.52 -12.63
CA ARG A 114 -11.61 -14.32 -13.82
C ARG A 114 -13.08 -14.70 -13.81
N ASP A 115 -13.63 -15.07 -12.65
CA ASP A 115 -15.05 -15.40 -12.50
C ASP A 115 -15.94 -14.18 -12.82
N ARG A 116 -15.59 -12.98 -12.32
CA ARG A 116 -16.33 -11.75 -12.63
C ARG A 116 -16.28 -11.38 -14.10
N LEU A 117 -15.12 -11.54 -14.74
CA LEU A 117 -14.97 -11.33 -16.18
C LEU A 117 -15.86 -12.30 -16.97
N ALA A 118 -15.92 -13.57 -16.58
CA ALA A 118 -16.78 -14.57 -17.21
C ALA A 118 -18.28 -14.25 -17.05
N LEU A 119 -18.68 -13.59 -15.97
CA LEU A 119 -20.04 -13.07 -15.75
C LEU A 119 -20.35 -11.79 -16.56
N GLY A 120 -19.39 -11.27 -17.32
CA GLY A 120 -19.56 -10.05 -18.12
C GLY A 120 -19.52 -8.77 -17.30
N GLU A 121 -19.00 -8.80 -16.08
CA GLU A 121 -18.76 -7.57 -15.32
C GLU A 121 -17.66 -6.74 -16.00
N LYS A 122 -17.83 -5.41 -15.96
CA LYS A 122 -16.89 -4.50 -16.60
C LYS A 122 -15.56 -4.46 -15.83
N ARG A 123 -14.46 -4.31 -16.57
CA ARG A 123 -13.10 -4.39 -16.02
C ARG A 123 -12.85 -3.29 -14.99
N GLU A 124 -13.32 -2.08 -15.26
CA GLU A 124 -13.25 -0.91 -14.38
C GLU A 124 -13.94 -1.16 -13.03
N ASP A 125 -15.11 -1.82 -13.05
CA ASP A 125 -15.90 -2.08 -11.84
C ASP A 125 -15.25 -3.17 -10.97
N ILE A 126 -14.75 -4.23 -11.61
CA ILE A 126 -13.98 -5.29 -10.92
C ILE A 126 -12.74 -4.69 -10.29
N LEU A 127 -12.01 -3.84 -11.03
CA LEU A 127 -10.77 -3.24 -10.56
C LEU A 127 -10.99 -2.28 -9.38
N ALA A 128 -12.04 -1.48 -9.40
CA ALA A 128 -12.44 -0.67 -8.26
C ALA A 128 -12.72 -1.54 -7.01
N GLY A 129 -13.33 -2.71 -7.20
CA GLY A 129 -13.51 -3.71 -6.14
C GLY A 129 -12.20 -4.27 -5.59
N LEU A 130 -11.23 -4.57 -6.46
CA LEU A 130 -9.91 -5.07 -6.08
C LEU A 130 -9.09 -4.00 -5.34
N HIS A 131 -9.12 -2.74 -5.79
CA HIS A 131 -8.54 -1.60 -5.05
C HIS A 131 -9.15 -1.46 -3.66
N ARG A 132 -10.49 -1.57 -3.56
CA ARG A 132 -11.16 -1.54 -2.26
C ARG A 132 -10.66 -2.65 -1.33
N ALA A 133 -10.43 -3.86 -1.83
CA ALA A 133 -9.91 -4.97 -1.02
C ALA A 133 -8.52 -4.68 -0.42
N ILE A 134 -7.63 -4.03 -1.19
CA ILE A 134 -6.31 -3.56 -0.71
C ILE A 134 -6.49 -2.52 0.39
N ILE A 135 -7.33 -1.51 0.16
CA ILE A 135 -7.54 -0.42 1.12
C ILE A 135 -8.11 -0.93 2.44
N LEU A 136 -9.03 -1.88 2.42
CA LEU A 136 -9.56 -2.49 3.66
C LEU A 136 -8.46 -3.16 4.50
N ARG A 137 -7.43 -3.74 3.86
CA ARG A 137 -6.26 -4.27 4.56
C ARG A 137 -5.38 -3.17 5.14
N ALA A 138 -5.13 -2.12 4.36
CA ALA A 138 -4.38 -0.95 4.83
C ALA A 138 -5.07 -0.29 6.05
N MET A 139 -6.40 -0.16 6.03
CA MET A 139 -7.17 0.37 7.15
C MET A 139 -7.02 -0.48 8.42
N SER A 140 -6.96 -1.80 8.31
CA SER A 140 -6.72 -2.69 9.46
C SER A 140 -5.31 -2.49 10.06
N ILE A 141 -4.31 -2.22 9.22
CA ILE A 141 -2.94 -1.89 9.68
C ILE A 141 -2.93 -0.54 10.38
N LEU A 142 -3.56 0.49 9.79
CA LEU A 142 -3.66 1.83 10.36
C LEU A 142 -4.38 1.82 11.72
N SER A 143 -5.50 1.10 11.82
CA SER A 143 -6.24 0.94 13.07
C SER A 143 -5.36 0.39 14.20
N ARG A 144 -4.60 -0.69 13.92
CA ARG A 144 -3.68 -1.28 14.89
C ARG A 144 -2.47 -0.40 15.22
N ALA A 145 -2.05 0.46 14.29
CA ALA A 145 -0.96 1.41 14.52
C ALA A 145 -1.36 2.59 15.43
N GLY A 146 -2.64 2.80 15.68
CA GLY A 146 -3.14 3.91 16.49
C GLY A 146 -4.21 4.78 15.81
N GLY A 147 -4.70 4.35 14.64
CA GLY A 147 -5.70 5.06 13.86
C GLY A 147 -5.11 6.13 12.94
N VAL A 148 -6.00 6.94 12.34
CA VAL A 148 -5.61 8.13 11.58
C VAL A 148 -5.86 9.34 12.48
N LYS A 149 -4.81 10.14 12.70
CA LYS A 149 -4.86 11.38 13.47
C LYS A 149 -4.43 12.54 12.59
N ASP A 150 -5.06 13.69 12.76
CA ASP A 150 -4.75 14.94 12.07
C ASP A 150 -4.50 14.74 10.56
N GLN A 151 -3.29 15.03 10.07
CA GLN A 151 -2.95 14.85 8.67
C GLN A 151 -2.35 13.47 8.41
N PHE A 152 -2.83 12.91 7.29
CA PHE A 152 -2.45 11.61 6.76
C PHE A 152 -1.60 11.78 5.51
N THR A 153 -0.48 11.04 5.44
CA THR A 153 0.38 11.00 4.25
C THR A 153 0.45 9.59 3.70
N PHE A 154 0.21 9.43 2.41
CA PHE A 154 0.36 8.15 1.72
C PHE A 154 1.66 8.16 0.91
N THR A 155 2.54 7.17 1.16
CA THR A 155 3.82 7.00 0.49
C THR A 155 3.97 5.59 -0.09
N GLY A 156 5.10 5.38 -0.76
CA GLY A 156 5.44 4.10 -1.39
C GLY A 156 5.07 4.08 -2.87
N GLY A 157 5.48 3.04 -3.58
CA GLY A 157 5.25 2.94 -5.02
C GLY A 157 3.78 2.84 -5.41
N VAL A 158 2.93 2.32 -4.51
CA VAL A 158 1.48 2.17 -4.74
C VAL A 158 0.71 3.49 -4.58
N ALA A 159 1.35 4.56 -4.08
CA ALA A 159 0.72 5.88 -3.99
C ALA A 159 0.71 6.65 -5.32
N GLN A 160 1.26 6.10 -6.40
CA GLN A 160 1.32 6.70 -7.74
C GLN A 160 0.05 6.46 -8.55
#